data_AF-A0A2G6PA57-F1
#
_entry.id   AF-A0A2G6PA57-F1
#
_cell.length_a   1.000
_cell.length_b   1.000
_cell.length_c   1.000
_cell.angle_alpha   90.00
_cell.angle_beta   90.00
_cell.angle_gamma   90.00
#
_symmetry.space_group_name_H-M   'P 1'
#
loop_
_entity.id
_entity.type
_entity.pdbx_description
1 polymer ?
#
loop_
_entity_poly.entity_id
_entity_poly.type
_entity_poly.pdbx_seq_one_letter_code
_entity_poly.pdbx_strand_id
1 'polypeptide(L)'
;MVRCKNRVNLPFLYKFLMRRILKMKQKNIFMVIGLILATALLAVGCSSGEAPSPGEVEVTRIVTKTEEVEVTRIVEGEAVAEIQEVEVTRIVEEEAAPEPVTITYFTFSAAPDHMSELDQMIATFEAQNPGITVEVETAPFDEYFTKLQALIAGGEAPDVFELNYENFVSFAAKGVLADLTPMAEEDGAYNSDLFYPRSLEAFAYNGRQLALPATFSTVVLFYNKDMFDAAGVDYPANDWTWDDAVAAAAQMTDADAGVWGLYSGIQFWEFYKKAAQNGCEFFNEDMTAVTIDSPACVETLQTMIDFIEVDGVMPSDTDMAGLSDGDMFTSQQIAMDVTGIWMFSAYADAPFAWDIAVEPGMDTQATHFFSNGVSVFAATEQRDAAWKWAKFFTTSPDMATIRIESGWELPTLNNPEYVEGYLAQTPPDNRQAVFDSLNYAIVPPVIERQNEMQDAVNQLLDQVKLGELTPEEALAEAKVQMEELLP
;
A
#
# COMPACT_ATOMS: atom_id res chain seq x y z
N MET A 1 4.65 93.99 31.09
CA MET A 1 5.63 93.89 29.99
C MET A 1 5.28 92.66 29.16
N VAL A 2 5.05 92.87 27.85
CA VAL A 2 5.17 91.90 26.71
C VAL A 2 4.35 90.59 26.84
N ARG A 3 3.14 90.51 26.24
CA ARG A 3 2.80 89.99 24.87
C ARG A 3 3.19 88.52 24.67
N CYS A 4 2.40 87.60 24.10
CA CYS A 4 1.20 87.64 23.24
C CYS A 4 0.52 86.25 23.32
N LYS A 5 -0.81 86.18 23.53
CA LYS A 5 -1.87 85.77 22.56
C LYS A 5 -1.79 84.30 22.12
N ASN A 6 -2.83 83.46 22.06
CA ASN A 6 -4.31 83.51 22.10
C ASN A 6 -4.71 82.00 21.97
N ARG A 7 -5.87 81.44 22.31
CA ARG A 7 -7.13 81.80 22.99
C ARG A 7 -7.96 80.48 23.06
N VAL A 8 -8.60 80.23 24.20
CA VAL A 8 -9.98 79.68 24.41
C VAL A 8 -10.23 78.24 23.87
N ASN A 9 -10.44 77.17 24.65
CA ASN A 9 -11.14 76.90 25.92
C ASN A 9 -12.68 77.03 25.85
N LEU A 10 -13.41 75.95 25.54
CA LEU A 10 -14.13 75.16 26.55
C LEU A 10 -15.09 74.14 25.88
N PRO A 11 -15.19 72.92 26.43
CA PRO A 11 -16.11 71.86 26.01
C PRO A 11 -17.50 72.12 26.60
N PHE A 12 -18.51 72.42 25.79
CA PHE A 12 -19.92 72.35 26.25
C PHE A 12 -20.96 72.09 25.14
N LEU A 13 -20.54 71.76 23.92
CA LEU A 13 -21.45 71.46 22.80
C LEU A 13 -21.50 69.97 22.40
N TYR A 14 -20.80 69.09 23.11
CA TYR A 14 -20.69 67.66 22.78
C TYR A 14 -21.62 66.73 23.58
N LYS A 15 -22.25 67.21 24.66
CA LYS A 15 -23.13 66.40 25.53
C LYS A 15 -24.65 66.65 25.36
N PHE A 16 -25.06 67.49 24.41
CA PHE A 16 -26.49 67.76 24.15
C PHE A 16 -26.96 67.25 22.76
N LEU A 17 -26.06 66.86 21.85
CA LEU A 17 -26.43 66.29 20.55
C LEU A 17 -26.44 64.74 20.48
N MET A 18 -25.82 64.03 21.43
CA MET A 18 -25.79 62.55 21.39
C MET A 18 -26.96 61.84 22.10
N ARG A 19 -27.94 62.58 22.65
CA ARG A 19 -29.16 61.99 23.25
C ARG A 19 -30.39 62.00 22.33
N ARG A 20 -30.22 62.28 21.03
CA ARG A 20 -31.29 62.17 20.01
C ARG A 20 -31.02 61.20 18.86
N ILE A 21 -29.93 60.43 18.91
CA ILE A 21 -29.63 59.33 17.95
C ILE A 21 -29.83 57.98 18.65
N LEU A 22 -30.94 57.88 19.38
CA LEU A 22 -31.43 56.67 20.04
C LEU A 22 -32.95 56.68 19.85
N LYS A 23 -33.35 56.55 18.58
CA LYS A 23 -34.68 56.19 18.05
C LYS A 23 -34.67 56.47 16.55
N MET A 24 -34.46 55.43 15.75
CA MET A 24 -35.16 55.10 14.49
C MET A 24 -34.27 54.24 13.56
N LYS A 25 -34.52 52.92 13.59
CA LYS A 25 -34.52 51.93 12.49
C LYS A 25 -33.29 51.98 11.54
N GLN A 26 -32.32 51.05 11.54
CA GLN A 26 -32.38 49.57 11.56
C GLN A 26 -33.61 49.00 10.81
N LYS A 27 -33.74 49.40 9.56
CA LYS A 27 -34.46 48.76 8.46
C LYS A 27 -34.13 49.62 7.25
N ASN A 28 -33.33 49.10 6.31
CA ASN A 28 -33.18 49.53 4.90
C ASN A 28 -31.80 49.24 4.26
N ILE A 29 -30.94 48.41 4.85
CA ILE A 29 -29.69 47.96 4.18
C ILE A 29 -29.82 46.54 3.57
N PHE A 30 -30.98 45.89 3.69
CA PHE A 30 -31.26 44.58 3.08
C PHE A 30 -32.22 44.61 1.88
N MET A 31 -32.45 45.78 1.26
CA MET A 31 -33.45 45.93 0.18
C MET A 31 -32.90 46.44 -1.16
N VAL A 32 -31.62 46.19 -1.47
CA VAL A 32 -31.02 46.60 -2.77
C VAL A 32 -30.22 45.50 -3.49
N ILE A 33 -29.96 44.33 -2.89
CA ILE A 33 -29.24 43.22 -3.57
C ILE A 33 -30.19 42.08 -3.99
N GLY A 34 -31.51 42.33 -3.97
CA GLY A 34 -32.54 41.42 -4.49
C GLY A 34 -33.34 42.07 -5.62
N LEU A 35 -32.68 42.66 -6.62
CA LEU A 35 -33.36 43.27 -7.76
C LEU A 35 -32.58 43.16 -9.09
N ILE A 36 -32.04 41.98 -9.40
CA ILE A 36 -31.74 41.57 -10.79
C ILE A 36 -32.10 40.09 -10.92
N LEU A 37 -33.34 39.83 -11.32
CA LEU A 37 -33.90 38.62 -11.97
C LEU A 37 -35.35 38.42 -11.51
N ALA A 38 -36.28 39.11 -12.18
CA ALA A 38 -37.66 38.67 -12.26
C ALA A 38 -38.37 39.28 -13.47
N THR A 39 -38.34 38.57 -14.59
CA THR A 39 -39.48 38.51 -15.52
C THR A 39 -39.61 37.09 -16.06
N ALA A 40 -40.37 36.23 -15.39
CA ALA A 40 -41.36 35.32 -16.00
C ALA A 40 -42.02 34.37 -14.97
N LEU A 41 -43.34 34.56 -14.84
CA LEU A 41 -44.41 33.62 -14.48
C LEU A 41 -44.64 33.09 -13.03
N LEU A 42 -45.89 33.34 -12.64
CA LEU A 42 -46.71 32.95 -11.49
C LEU A 42 -46.94 31.43 -11.34
N ALA A 43 -46.97 30.92 -10.10
CA ALA A 43 -48.11 30.18 -9.53
C ALA A 43 -47.93 29.89 -8.02
N VAL A 44 -49.06 29.73 -7.34
CA VAL A 44 -49.33 29.81 -5.89
C VAL A 44 -49.00 28.52 -5.13
N GLY A 45 -48.54 28.63 -3.87
CA GLY A 45 -48.60 27.54 -2.89
C GLY A 45 -48.07 27.93 -1.51
N CYS A 46 -48.96 28.14 -0.53
CA CYS A 46 -48.62 28.34 0.88
C CYS A 46 -48.04 27.06 1.52
N SER A 47 -46.98 27.20 2.32
CA SER A 47 -46.69 26.30 3.44
C SER A 47 -45.73 26.97 4.42
N SER A 48 -46.11 27.02 5.69
CA SER A 48 -45.37 27.55 6.82
C SER A 48 -44.40 26.51 7.37
N GLY A 49 -43.10 26.80 7.35
CA GLY A 49 -42.06 26.06 8.06
C GLY A 49 -40.94 27.03 8.44
N GLU A 50 -40.58 27.04 9.73
CA GLU A 50 -39.53 27.89 10.31
C GLU A 50 -38.15 27.49 9.75
N ALA A 51 -37.42 28.44 9.18
CA ALA A 51 -36.05 28.24 8.69
C ALA A 51 -35.02 28.53 9.81
N PRO A 52 -33.90 27.79 9.87
CA PRO A 52 -32.86 28.01 10.88
C PRO A 52 -32.16 29.37 10.66
N SER A 53 -31.67 29.94 11.77
CA SER A 53 -30.87 31.18 11.77
C SER A 53 -29.64 31.02 10.87
N PRO A 54 -29.34 31.97 9.96
CA PRO A 54 -28.08 31.96 9.23
C PRO A 54 -26.93 32.16 10.22
N GLY A 55 -25.92 31.30 10.13
CA GLY A 55 -24.64 31.50 10.80
C GLY A 55 -23.96 32.79 10.30
N GLU A 56 -23.17 33.41 11.17
CA GLU A 56 -22.35 34.56 10.79
C GLU A 56 -21.30 34.12 9.76
N VAL A 57 -21.41 34.63 8.53
CA VAL A 57 -20.36 34.49 7.51
C VAL A 57 -19.34 35.60 7.76
N GLU A 58 -18.12 35.22 8.14
CA GLU A 58 -17.02 36.16 8.35
C GLU A 58 -16.37 36.49 6.99
N VAL A 59 -16.66 37.68 6.47
CA VAL A 59 -16.12 38.16 5.18
C VAL A 59 -14.67 38.61 5.39
N THR A 60 -13.70 37.80 4.98
CA THR A 60 -12.26 38.07 5.19
C THR A 60 -11.62 38.96 4.12
N ARG A 61 -12.13 39.00 2.87
CA ARG A 61 -11.58 39.90 1.83
C ARG A 61 -12.61 40.33 0.77
N ILE A 62 -12.63 41.64 0.47
CA ILE A 62 -13.37 42.22 -0.65
C ILE A 62 -12.36 42.58 -1.74
N VAL A 63 -12.55 42.03 -2.95
CA VAL A 63 -11.76 42.43 -4.13
C VAL A 63 -12.65 43.26 -5.05
N THR A 64 -12.26 44.51 -5.26
CA THR A 64 -12.91 45.42 -6.22
C THR A 64 -12.05 45.53 -7.47
N LYS A 65 -12.64 45.26 -8.63
CA LYS A 65 -11.98 45.46 -9.93
C LYS A 65 -12.91 46.25 -10.84
N THR A 66 -12.35 47.26 -11.50
CA THR A 66 -13.03 48.01 -12.56
C THR A 66 -12.91 47.21 -13.85
N GLU A 67 -14.04 46.87 -14.46
CA GLU A 67 -14.08 46.21 -15.77
C GLU A 67 -14.86 47.08 -16.76
N GLU A 68 -14.35 47.19 -17.98
CA GLU A 68 -15.04 47.85 -19.09
C GLU A 68 -16.02 46.86 -19.71
N VAL A 69 -17.31 47.19 -19.69
CA VAL A 69 -18.37 46.38 -20.29
C VAL A 69 -18.98 47.14 -21.45
N GLU A 70 -18.97 46.53 -22.62
CA GLU A 70 -19.64 47.07 -23.80
C GLU A 70 -21.14 46.78 -23.72
N VAL A 71 -21.95 47.82 -23.60
CA VAL A 71 -23.41 47.70 -23.49
C VAL A 71 -24.03 48.23 -24.76
N THR A 72 -24.66 47.35 -25.54
CA THR A 72 -25.38 47.75 -26.75
C THR A 72 -26.82 48.13 -26.39
N ARG A 73 -27.24 49.34 -26.76
CA ARG A 73 -28.64 49.78 -26.63
C ARG A 73 -29.19 50.21 -27.99
N ILE A 74 -30.47 49.95 -28.20
CA ILE A 74 -31.18 50.38 -29.41
C ILE A 74 -31.85 51.72 -29.11
N VAL A 75 -31.44 52.77 -29.82
CA VAL A 75 -32.07 54.09 -29.77
C VAL A 75 -32.56 54.42 -31.17
N GLU A 76 -33.85 54.70 -31.32
CA GLU A 76 -34.49 55.02 -32.61
C GLU A 76 -34.26 53.99 -33.75
N GLY A 77 -34.04 52.72 -33.41
CA GLY A 77 -33.91 51.63 -34.39
C GLY A 77 -32.50 51.35 -34.90
N GLU A 78 -31.49 52.06 -34.41
CA GLU A 78 -30.07 51.75 -34.64
C GLU A 78 -29.40 51.25 -33.35
N ALA A 79 -28.52 50.26 -33.48
CA ALA A 79 -27.73 49.72 -32.37
C ALA A 79 -26.49 50.60 -32.15
N VAL A 80 -26.39 51.20 -30.96
CA VAL A 80 -25.23 51.99 -30.55
C VAL A 80 -24.53 51.25 -29.41
N ALA A 81 -23.22 51.01 -29.57
CA ALA A 81 -22.37 50.45 -28.53
C ALA A 81 -21.76 51.58 -27.69
N GLU A 82 -21.94 51.51 -26.36
CA GLU A 82 -21.37 52.45 -25.40
C GLU A 82 -20.55 51.65 -24.37
N ILE A 83 -19.30 52.06 -24.15
CA ILE A 83 -18.41 51.44 -23.16
C ILE A 83 -18.73 52.06 -21.81
N GLN A 84 -19.15 51.24 -20.84
CA GLN A 84 -19.32 51.67 -19.45
C GLN A 84 -18.32 50.97 -18.54
N GLU A 85 -17.67 51.75 -17.67
CA GLU A 85 -16.91 51.21 -16.55
C GLU A 85 -17.88 50.76 -15.46
N VAL A 86 -17.80 49.48 -15.08
CA VAL A 86 -18.59 48.91 -13.99
C VAL A 86 -17.65 48.40 -12.90
N GLU A 87 -17.87 48.84 -11.65
CA GLU A 87 -17.18 48.25 -10.49
C GLU A 87 -17.83 46.92 -10.14
N VAL A 88 -17.09 45.83 -10.37
CA VAL A 88 -17.51 44.48 -9.98
C VAL A 88 -16.88 44.17 -8.63
N THR A 89 -17.73 43.94 -7.62
CA THR A 89 -17.30 43.48 -6.30
C THR A 89 -17.53 41.98 -6.20
N ARG A 90 -16.47 41.17 -6.08
CA ARG A 90 -16.57 39.75 -5.77
C ARG A 90 -16.27 39.53 -4.29
N ILE A 91 -17.16 38.81 -3.62
CA ILE A 91 -16.92 38.23 -2.30
C ILE A 91 -16.16 36.93 -2.56
N VAL A 92 -14.92 36.85 -2.09
CA VAL A 92 -14.14 35.61 -2.11
C VAL A 92 -14.23 35.06 -0.70
N GLU A 93 -14.93 33.94 -0.53
CA GLU A 93 -14.94 33.18 0.71
C GLU A 93 -13.62 32.41 0.75
N GLU A 94 -12.72 32.81 1.66
CA GLU A 94 -11.49 32.07 1.93
C GLU A 94 -11.88 30.88 2.80
N GLU A 95 -11.97 29.71 2.18
CA GLU A 95 -12.21 28.45 2.87
C GLU A 95 -11.14 28.30 3.97
N ALA A 96 -11.58 28.23 5.22
CA ALA A 96 -10.68 28.08 6.36
C ALA A 96 -9.81 26.83 6.11
N ALA A 97 -8.49 26.97 6.24
CA ALA A 97 -7.59 25.83 6.11
C ALA A 97 -8.07 24.73 7.09
N PRO A 98 -8.25 23.48 6.62
CA PRO A 98 -8.69 22.39 7.48
C PRO A 98 -7.74 22.28 8.68
N GLU A 99 -8.29 21.95 9.86
CA GLU A 99 -7.44 21.71 11.03
C GLU A 99 -6.38 20.65 10.70
N PRO A 100 -5.11 20.84 11.08
CA PRO A 100 -4.06 19.86 10.81
C PRO A 100 -4.44 18.48 11.35
N VAL A 101 -4.37 17.46 10.49
CA VAL A 101 -4.62 16.05 10.81
C VAL A 101 -3.32 15.29 10.67
N THR A 102 -2.97 14.51 11.69
CA THR A 102 -1.91 13.51 11.60
C THR A 102 -2.56 12.14 11.49
N ILE A 103 -2.12 11.34 10.51
CA ILE A 103 -2.46 9.92 10.41
C ILE A 103 -1.22 9.07 10.65
N THR A 104 -1.43 7.86 11.18
CA THR A 104 -0.39 6.85 11.38
C THR A 104 -0.45 5.79 10.27
N TYR A 105 0.71 5.47 9.69
CA TYR A 105 0.88 4.41 8.69
C TYR A 105 1.85 3.34 9.20
N PHE A 106 1.38 2.10 9.36
CA PHE A 106 2.22 0.97 9.76
C PHE A 106 2.51 0.05 8.57
N THR A 107 3.79 -0.22 8.29
CA THR A 107 4.24 -0.99 7.11
C THR A 107 5.38 -1.95 7.47
N PHE A 108 5.44 -3.08 6.76
CA PHE A 108 6.54 -4.04 6.85
C PHE A 108 7.46 -4.00 5.63
N SER A 109 6.96 -3.58 4.47
CA SER A 109 7.69 -3.73 3.20
C SER A 109 8.69 -2.61 2.91
N ALA A 110 8.62 -1.50 3.65
CA ALA A 110 9.49 -0.34 3.41
C ALA A 110 10.85 -0.42 4.12
N ALA A 111 10.91 -0.97 5.33
CA ALA A 111 12.13 -0.97 6.13
C ALA A 111 12.92 -2.28 5.96
N PRO A 112 14.26 -2.23 5.98
CA PRO A 112 15.09 -1.03 6.06
C PRO A 112 15.37 -0.38 4.69
N ASP A 113 15.15 -1.11 3.59
CA ASP A 113 15.76 -0.84 2.29
C ASP A 113 15.11 0.26 1.45
N HIS A 114 13.88 0.68 1.81
CA HIS A 114 13.07 1.62 1.05
C HIS A 114 12.55 2.80 1.88
N MET A 115 13.16 3.08 3.04
CA MET A 115 12.75 4.19 3.91
C MET A 115 12.97 5.56 3.25
N SER A 116 14.04 5.73 2.46
CA SER A 116 14.31 6.97 1.74
C SER A 116 13.24 7.24 0.67
N GLU A 117 12.84 6.20 -0.04
CA GLU A 117 11.79 6.21 -1.04
C GLU A 117 10.44 6.52 -0.38
N LEU A 118 10.12 5.86 0.74
CA LEU A 118 8.90 6.14 1.49
C LEU A 118 8.85 7.59 2.01
N ASP A 119 9.97 8.14 2.50
CA ASP A 119 10.04 9.55 2.91
C ASP A 119 9.78 10.51 1.73
N GLN A 120 10.31 10.19 0.54
CA GLN A 120 10.04 10.97 -0.68
C GLN A 120 8.56 10.92 -1.09
N MET A 121 7.96 9.75 -0.98
CA MET A 121 6.54 9.51 -1.24
C MET A 121 5.65 10.31 -0.28
N ILE A 122 5.98 10.30 1.02
CA ILE A 122 5.28 11.08 2.05
C ILE A 122 5.43 12.58 1.79
N ALA A 123 6.65 13.07 1.53
CA ALA A 123 6.87 14.48 1.24
C ALA A 123 6.04 14.96 0.03
N THR A 124 5.90 14.10 -0.99
CA THR A 124 5.06 14.37 -2.17
C THR A 124 3.58 14.41 -1.79
N PHE A 125 3.10 13.46 -0.99
CA PHE A 125 1.73 13.42 -0.50
C PHE A 125 1.37 14.66 0.32
N GLU A 126 2.20 15.01 1.30
CA GLU A 126 1.95 16.15 2.21
C GLU A 126 1.96 17.49 1.45
N ALA A 127 2.81 17.62 0.42
CA ALA A 127 2.81 18.78 -0.46
C ALA A 127 1.51 18.90 -1.28
N GLN A 128 0.92 17.77 -1.69
CA GLN A 128 -0.36 17.73 -2.41
C GLN A 128 -1.59 17.83 -1.50
N ASN A 129 -1.43 17.55 -0.20
CA ASN A 129 -2.49 17.51 0.79
C ASN A 129 -2.15 18.40 2.00
N PRO A 130 -2.10 19.73 1.83
CA PRO A 130 -1.73 20.63 2.92
C PRO A 130 -2.68 20.45 4.11
N GLY A 131 -2.09 20.25 5.29
CA GLY A 131 -2.84 20.00 6.53
C GLY A 131 -2.97 18.52 6.89
N ILE A 132 -2.45 17.58 6.07
CA ILE A 132 -2.32 16.18 6.46
C ILE A 132 -0.84 15.85 6.66
N THR A 133 -0.51 15.19 7.77
CA THR A 133 0.82 14.66 8.09
C THR A 133 0.76 13.14 8.21
N VAL A 134 1.77 12.44 7.70
CA VAL A 134 1.85 10.96 7.80
C VAL A 134 2.99 10.58 8.73
N GLU A 135 2.68 9.95 9.86
CA GLU A 135 3.67 9.35 10.76
C GLU A 135 3.81 7.86 10.46
N VAL A 136 5.03 7.41 10.18
CA VAL A 136 5.31 6.01 9.83
C VAL A 136 5.81 5.24 11.04
N GLU A 137 5.26 4.05 11.20
CA GLU A 137 5.85 2.99 12.01
C GLU A 137 6.23 1.81 11.13
N THR A 138 7.27 1.08 11.53
CA THR A 138 7.67 -0.16 10.86
C THR A 138 7.93 -1.28 11.87
N ALA A 139 7.86 -2.51 11.39
CA ALA A 139 8.30 -3.70 12.11
C ALA A 139 8.82 -4.73 11.10
N PRO A 140 9.79 -5.57 11.49
CA PRO A 140 10.18 -6.73 10.68
C PRO A 140 8.96 -7.59 10.35
N PHE A 141 8.93 -8.18 9.15
CA PHE A 141 7.80 -8.97 8.67
C PHE A 141 7.35 -10.05 9.67
N ASP A 142 8.30 -10.78 10.25
CA ASP A 142 8.05 -11.85 11.24
C ASP A 142 7.33 -11.37 12.50
N GLU A 143 7.51 -10.11 12.89
CA GLU A 143 6.88 -9.53 14.09
C GLU A 143 5.65 -8.67 13.74
N TYR A 144 5.49 -8.30 12.47
CA TYR A 144 4.57 -7.26 12.02
C TYR A 144 3.12 -7.58 12.35
N PHE A 145 2.62 -8.74 11.93
CA PHE A 145 1.21 -9.08 12.09
C PHE A 145 0.83 -9.29 13.57
N THR A 146 1.71 -9.89 14.36
CA THR A 146 1.52 -10.01 15.82
C THR A 146 1.45 -8.64 16.48
N LYS A 147 2.36 -7.72 16.11
CA LYS A 147 2.33 -6.35 16.62
C LYS A 147 1.07 -5.60 16.18
N LEU A 148 0.67 -5.69 14.91
CA LEU A 148 -0.53 -5.05 14.39
C LEU A 148 -1.79 -5.55 15.12
N GLN A 149 -1.90 -6.87 15.33
CA GLN A 149 -3.02 -7.45 16.08
C GLN A 149 -3.05 -6.96 17.53
N ALA A 150 -1.89 -6.85 18.19
CA ALA A 150 -1.79 -6.33 19.55
C ALA A 150 -2.20 -4.84 19.64
N LEU A 151 -1.77 -4.01 18.68
CA LEU A 151 -2.16 -2.60 18.59
C LEU A 151 -3.68 -2.45 18.43
N ILE A 152 -4.29 -3.23 17.53
CA ILE A 152 -5.74 -3.23 17.32
C ILE A 152 -6.48 -3.66 18.59
N ALA A 153 -6.06 -4.76 19.21
CA ALA A 153 -6.69 -5.25 20.44
C ALA A 153 -6.52 -4.30 21.63
N GLY A 154 -5.41 -3.56 21.67
CA GLY A 154 -5.09 -2.57 22.70
C GLY A 154 -5.82 -1.22 22.53
N GLY A 155 -6.47 -0.99 21.39
CA GLY A 155 -7.09 0.30 21.07
C GLY A 155 -6.10 1.37 20.61
N GLU A 156 -4.93 0.96 20.11
CA GLU A 156 -3.83 1.79 19.60
C GLU A 156 -3.58 1.48 18.12
N ALA A 157 -4.62 1.11 17.38
CA ALA A 157 -4.54 0.75 15.96
C ALA A 157 -4.01 1.92 15.11
N PRO A 158 -3.09 1.68 14.16
CA PRO A 158 -2.75 2.67 13.14
C PRO A 158 -3.96 3.04 12.29
N ASP A 159 -4.01 4.27 11.78
CA ASP A 159 -5.09 4.72 10.89
C ASP A 159 -5.09 3.98 9.55
N VAL A 160 -3.88 3.74 9.05
CA VAL A 160 -3.60 3.03 7.81
C VAL A 160 -2.54 1.98 8.08
N PHE A 161 -2.67 0.80 7.50
CA PHE A 161 -1.67 -0.25 7.64
C PHE A 161 -1.60 -1.15 6.41
N GLU A 162 -0.43 -1.73 6.19
CA GLU A 162 -0.18 -2.69 5.14
C GLU A 162 -0.65 -4.10 5.54
N LEU A 163 -1.19 -4.86 4.58
CA LEU A 163 -1.53 -6.27 4.73
C LEU A 163 -1.08 -7.03 3.49
N ASN A 164 -0.45 -8.19 3.66
CA ASN A 164 -0.29 -9.14 2.57
C ASN A 164 -1.61 -9.89 2.30
N TYR A 165 -1.70 -10.55 1.15
CA TYR A 165 -2.90 -11.22 0.65
C TYR A 165 -3.52 -12.20 1.65
N GLU A 166 -2.71 -13.07 2.25
CA GLU A 166 -3.18 -14.12 3.14
C GLU A 166 -3.63 -13.57 4.49
N ASN A 167 -2.98 -12.55 5.03
CA ASN A 167 -3.41 -11.88 6.25
C ASN A 167 -4.64 -11.02 6.05
N PHE A 168 -4.79 -10.42 4.87
CA PHE A 168 -5.95 -9.61 4.53
C PHE A 168 -7.26 -10.33 4.84
N VAL A 169 -7.39 -11.60 4.47
CA VAL A 169 -8.61 -12.39 4.70
C VAL A 169 -8.91 -12.54 6.19
N SER A 170 -7.90 -12.79 7.02
CA SER A 170 -8.06 -12.90 8.48
C SER A 170 -8.54 -11.59 9.10
N PHE A 171 -7.99 -10.45 8.68
CA PHE A 171 -8.37 -9.14 9.20
C PHE A 171 -9.75 -8.70 8.68
N ALA A 172 -10.07 -9.03 7.42
CA ALA A 172 -11.38 -8.81 6.83
C ALA A 172 -12.48 -9.58 7.58
N ALA A 173 -12.25 -10.85 7.88
CA ALA A 173 -13.17 -11.69 8.65
C ALA A 173 -13.39 -11.18 10.07
N LYS A 174 -12.35 -10.63 10.72
CA LYS A 174 -12.44 -9.95 12.03
C LYS A 174 -13.21 -8.62 12.00
N GLY A 175 -13.49 -8.07 10.81
CA GLY A 175 -14.26 -6.83 10.66
C GLY A 175 -13.53 -5.56 11.09
N VAL A 176 -12.19 -5.58 11.12
CA VAL A 176 -11.35 -4.45 11.55
C VAL A 176 -10.94 -3.52 10.40
N LEU A 177 -11.30 -3.86 9.16
CA LEU A 177 -10.99 -3.10 7.95
C LEU A 177 -12.17 -2.23 7.53
N ALA A 178 -11.91 -0.97 7.17
CA ALA A 178 -12.93 -0.09 6.63
C ALA A 178 -13.41 -0.57 5.25
N ASP A 179 -14.72 -0.45 5.00
CA ASP A 179 -15.26 -0.59 3.64
C ASP A 179 -14.88 0.64 2.82
N LEU A 180 -14.01 0.45 1.83
CA LEU A 180 -13.50 1.49 0.96
C LEU A 180 -14.42 1.73 -0.24
N THR A 181 -15.41 0.86 -0.49
CA THR A 181 -16.34 0.97 -1.63
C THR A 181 -17.04 2.33 -1.67
N PRO A 182 -17.65 2.83 -0.57
CA PRO A 182 -18.32 4.13 -0.59
C PRO A 182 -17.35 5.30 -0.84
N MET A 183 -16.15 5.23 -0.26
CA MET A 183 -15.12 6.26 -0.46
C MET A 183 -14.66 6.31 -1.93
N ALA A 184 -14.49 5.14 -2.54
CA ALA A 184 -14.17 5.02 -3.96
C ALA A 184 -15.29 5.55 -4.87
N GLU A 185 -16.56 5.32 -4.53
CA GLU A 185 -17.72 5.82 -5.29
C GLU A 185 -17.91 7.33 -5.18
N GLU A 186 -17.61 7.91 -4.02
CA GLU A 186 -17.72 9.35 -3.75
C GLU A 186 -16.54 10.15 -4.32
N ASP A 187 -15.37 9.53 -4.43
CA ASP A 187 -14.15 10.15 -4.93
C ASP A 187 -14.06 10.10 -6.46
N GLY A 188 -14.57 11.14 -7.12
CA GLY A 188 -14.53 11.25 -8.58
C GLY A 188 -13.14 11.32 -9.22
N ALA A 189 -12.06 11.37 -8.43
CA ALA A 189 -10.68 11.26 -8.90
C ALA A 189 -10.12 9.84 -8.80
N TYR A 190 -10.79 8.92 -8.11
CA TYR A 190 -10.43 7.51 -8.06
C TYR A 190 -10.92 6.79 -9.32
N ASN A 191 -10.10 5.88 -9.85
CA ASN A 191 -10.47 5.01 -10.94
C ASN A 191 -9.91 3.62 -10.71
N SER A 192 -10.78 2.63 -10.49
CA SER A 192 -10.39 1.24 -10.29
C SER A 192 -9.77 0.60 -11.55
N ASP A 193 -10.08 1.12 -12.74
CA ASP A 193 -9.54 0.58 -14.00
C ASP A 193 -8.03 0.82 -14.16
N LEU A 194 -7.44 1.59 -13.24
CA LEU A 194 -5.99 1.76 -13.15
C LEU A 194 -5.28 0.47 -12.70
N PHE A 195 -5.96 -0.41 -11.96
CA PHE A 195 -5.38 -1.63 -11.42
C PHE A 195 -5.55 -2.83 -12.35
N TYR A 196 -4.70 -3.83 -12.18
CA TYR A 196 -5.02 -5.17 -12.67
C TYR A 196 -6.26 -5.71 -11.93
N PRO A 197 -7.28 -6.25 -12.63
CA PRO A 197 -8.52 -6.71 -11.99
C PRO A 197 -8.29 -7.73 -10.86
N ARG A 198 -7.38 -8.70 -11.08
CA ARG A 198 -7.04 -9.71 -10.07
C ARG A 198 -6.44 -9.11 -8.80
N SER A 199 -5.72 -8.00 -8.90
CA SER A 199 -5.15 -7.33 -7.73
C SER A 199 -6.24 -6.68 -6.88
N LEU A 200 -7.29 -6.11 -7.47
CA LEU A 200 -8.44 -5.61 -6.71
C LEU A 200 -9.23 -6.75 -6.07
N GLU A 201 -9.49 -7.81 -6.83
CA GLU A 201 -10.18 -9.03 -6.35
C GLU A 201 -9.48 -9.64 -5.13
N ALA A 202 -8.14 -9.62 -5.10
CA ALA A 202 -7.34 -10.13 -4.00
C ALA A 202 -7.62 -9.44 -2.65
N PHE A 203 -8.04 -8.17 -2.68
CA PHE A 203 -8.34 -7.36 -1.50
C PHE A 203 -9.83 -7.01 -1.36
N ALA A 204 -10.68 -7.80 -2.00
CA ALA A 204 -12.13 -7.77 -1.83
C ALA A 204 -12.58 -8.92 -0.93
N TYR A 205 -13.49 -8.64 0.00
CA TYR A 205 -14.05 -9.66 0.89
C TYR A 205 -15.56 -9.44 1.06
N ASN A 206 -16.34 -10.49 0.79
CA ASN A 206 -17.81 -10.43 0.76
C ASN A 206 -18.37 -9.29 -0.12
N GLY A 207 -17.75 -9.09 -1.29
CA GLY A 207 -18.18 -8.10 -2.29
C GLY A 207 -17.84 -6.64 -1.95
N ARG A 208 -17.00 -6.39 -0.95
CA ARG A 208 -16.54 -5.05 -0.55
C ARG A 208 -15.03 -4.94 -0.72
N GLN A 209 -14.56 -3.79 -1.21
CA GLN A 209 -13.13 -3.49 -1.24
C GLN A 209 -12.68 -3.07 0.16
N LEU A 210 -11.80 -3.84 0.81
CA LEU A 210 -11.35 -3.59 2.19
C LEU A 210 -9.86 -3.21 2.28
N ALA A 211 -9.13 -3.30 1.17
CA ALA A 211 -7.80 -2.71 0.99
C ALA A 211 -7.62 -2.28 -0.46
N LEU A 212 -6.73 -1.32 -0.73
CA LEU A 212 -6.28 -1.03 -2.10
C LEU A 212 -4.99 -1.81 -2.38
N PRO A 213 -4.88 -2.53 -3.52
CA PRO A 213 -3.66 -3.26 -3.85
C PRO A 213 -2.52 -2.27 -4.11
N ALA A 214 -1.38 -2.44 -3.44
CA ALA A 214 -0.22 -1.56 -3.57
C ALA A 214 0.86 -2.17 -4.48
N THR A 215 1.22 -3.42 -4.20
CA THR A 215 2.28 -4.12 -4.90
C THR A 215 1.96 -5.58 -5.13
N PHE A 216 2.70 -6.18 -6.05
CA PHE A 216 2.82 -7.62 -6.17
C PHE A 216 4.29 -8.01 -6.34
N SER A 217 4.59 -9.24 -5.94
CA SER A 217 5.92 -9.81 -6.02
C SER A 217 5.83 -11.31 -6.29
N THR A 218 6.98 -11.88 -6.63
CA THR A 218 7.17 -13.31 -6.86
C THR A 218 8.53 -13.71 -6.30
N VAL A 219 8.75 -15.02 -6.21
CA VAL A 219 10.02 -15.63 -5.83
C VAL A 219 10.70 -16.17 -7.08
N VAL A 220 12.01 -15.98 -7.15
CA VAL A 220 12.87 -16.37 -8.26
C VAL A 220 14.13 -17.03 -7.70
N LEU A 221 14.88 -17.71 -8.58
CA LEU A 221 16.20 -18.22 -8.23
C LEU A 221 17.24 -17.14 -8.50
N PHE A 222 17.76 -16.49 -7.45
CA PHE A 222 18.95 -15.66 -7.54
C PHE A 222 20.18 -16.55 -7.65
N TYR A 223 21.17 -16.12 -8.44
CA TYR A 223 22.43 -16.86 -8.54
C TYR A 223 23.65 -15.95 -8.67
N ASN A 224 24.74 -16.35 -8.01
CA ASN A 224 26.03 -15.68 -8.07
C ASN A 224 26.82 -16.17 -9.29
N LYS A 225 26.95 -15.31 -10.31
CA LYS A 225 27.62 -15.64 -11.58
C LYS A 225 29.11 -15.93 -11.40
N ASP A 226 29.76 -15.25 -10.46
CA ASP A 226 31.19 -15.45 -10.19
C ASP A 226 31.45 -16.86 -9.62
N MET A 227 30.54 -17.38 -8.78
CA MET A 227 30.62 -18.76 -8.25
C MET A 227 30.38 -19.81 -9.34
N PHE A 228 29.40 -19.59 -10.21
CA PHE A 228 29.14 -20.47 -11.37
C PHE A 228 30.33 -20.50 -12.33
N ASP A 229 30.88 -19.34 -12.67
CA ASP A 229 32.05 -19.21 -13.56
C ASP A 229 33.29 -19.90 -12.96
N ALA A 230 33.49 -19.77 -11.65
CA ALA A 230 34.60 -20.42 -10.93
C ALA A 230 34.47 -21.95 -10.91
N ALA A 231 33.25 -22.47 -10.76
CA ALA A 231 32.97 -23.91 -10.80
C ALA A 231 32.93 -24.48 -12.23
N GLY A 232 32.76 -23.63 -13.25
CA GLY A 232 32.60 -24.05 -14.64
C GLY A 232 31.25 -24.73 -14.89
N VAL A 233 30.21 -24.29 -14.17
CA VAL A 233 28.83 -24.77 -14.28
C VAL A 233 28.03 -23.78 -15.13
N ASP A 234 27.16 -24.28 -16.01
CA ASP A 234 26.27 -23.42 -16.80
C ASP A 234 25.23 -22.73 -15.88
N TYR A 235 24.88 -21.48 -16.18
CA TYR A 235 23.89 -20.73 -15.39
C TYR A 235 22.49 -21.37 -15.40
N PRO A 236 21.65 -21.07 -14.40
CA PRO A 236 20.29 -21.59 -14.33
C PRO A 236 19.46 -21.28 -15.58
N ALA A 237 18.76 -22.30 -16.09
CA ALA A 237 17.78 -22.15 -17.17
C ALA A 237 16.36 -22.10 -16.60
N ASN A 238 15.43 -21.42 -17.28
CA ASN A 238 14.05 -21.28 -16.82
C ASN A 238 13.26 -22.60 -16.79
N ASP A 239 13.78 -23.69 -17.34
CA ASP A 239 13.19 -25.03 -17.36
C ASP A 239 13.91 -26.02 -16.42
N TRP A 240 14.76 -25.53 -15.51
CA TRP A 240 15.41 -26.37 -14.51
C TRP A 240 14.41 -27.09 -13.59
N THR A 241 14.82 -28.28 -13.18
CA THR A 241 14.21 -29.03 -12.08
C THR A 241 15.05 -28.89 -10.81
N TRP A 242 14.49 -29.26 -9.65
CA TRP A 242 15.27 -29.30 -8.42
C TRP A 242 16.47 -30.26 -8.52
N ASP A 243 16.38 -31.35 -9.30
CA ASP A 243 17.52 -32.24 -9.55
C ASP A 243 18.66 -31.50 -10.27
N ASP A 244 18.34 -30.63 -11.25
CA ASP A 244 19.33 -29.81 -11.94
C ASP A 244 19.97 -28.79 -10.99
N ALA A 245 19.14 -28.15 -10.16
CA ALA A 245 19.61 -27.19 -9.16
C ALA A 245 20.51 -27.85 -8.11
N VAL A 246 20.13 -29.02 -7.57
CA VAL A 246 20.96 -29.80 -6.63
C VAL A 246 22.27 -30.22 -7.28
N ALA A 247 22.24 -30.69 -8.54
CA ALA A 247 23.44 -31.08 -9.26
C ALA A 247 24.42 -29.91 -9.48
N ALA A 248 23.90 -28.72 -9.83
CA ALA A 248 24.70 -27.50 -9.93
C ALA A 248 25.23 -27.06 -8.56
N ALA A 249 24.37 -27.04 -7.54
CA ALA A 249 24.70 -26.64 -6.17
C ALA A 249 25.83 -27.49 -5.60
N ALA A 250 25.79 -28.81 -5.79
CA ALA A 250 26.80 -29.74 -5.29
C ALA A 250 28.22 -29.44 -5.81
N GLN A 251 28.37 -28.80 -6.98
CA GLN A 251 29.68 -28.40 -7.52
C GLN A 251 30.24 -27.12 -6.89
N MET A 252 29.38 -26.36 -6.21
CA MET A 252 29.72 -25.07 -5.58
C MET A 252 29.68 -25.14 -4.05
N THR A 253 29.19 -26.24 -3.47
CA THR A 253 29.20 -26.47 -2.03
C THR A 253 30.59 -26.85 -1.52
N ASP A 254 31.03 -26.14 -0.47
CA ASP A 254 32.15 -26.47 0.39
C ASP A 254 31.75 -26.17 1.85
N ALA A 255 31.01 -27.11 2.47
CA ALA A 255 30.45 -26.94 3.81
C ALA A 255 31.54 -26.73 4.88
N ASP A 256 32.74 -27.31 4.71
CA ASP A 256 33.88 -27.09 5.61
C ASP A 256 34.39 -25.63 5.56
N ALA A 257 34.21 -24.97 4.42
CA ALA A 257 34.49 -23.54 4.23
C ALA A 257 33.28 -22.64 4.55
N GLY A 258 32.14 -23.21 4.94
CA GLY A 258 30.90 -22.46 5.17
C GLY A 258 30.31 -21.87 3.90
N VAL A 259 30.41 -22.61 2.78
CA VAL A 259 29.87 -22.25 1.47
C VAL A 259 28.92 -23.35 0.99
N TRP A 260 27.72 -22.96 0.55
CA TRP A 260 26.69 -23.86 0.06
C TRP A 260 26.23 -23.46 -1.34
N GLY A 261 25.86 -24.45 -2.14
CA GLY A 261 25.41 -24.22 -3.50
C GLY A 261 23.98 -23.72 -3.61
N LEU A 262 23.13 -23.96 -2.60
CA LEU A 262 21.71 -23.64 -2.62
C LEU A 262 21.21 -23.18 -1.25
N TYR A 263 20.28 -22.23 -1.25
CA TYR A 263 19.37 -22.01 -0.14
C TYR A 263 17.93 -21.92 -0.62
N SER A 264 17.05 -22.64 0.06
CA SER A 264 15.61 -22.60 -0.15
C SER A 264 14.91 -22.92 1.16
N GLY A 265 14.31 -21.90 1.79
CA GLY A 265 13.80 -22.00 3.15
C GLY A 265 12.82 -23.15 3.39
N ILE A 266 12.78 -23.65 4.62
CA ILE A 266 11.81 -24.66 5.07
C ILE A 266 10.82 -24.01 6.01
N GLN A 267 9.83 -23.35 5.40
CA GLN A 267 8.75 -22.65 6.09
C GLN A 267 7.45 -22.79 5.27
N PHE A 268 6.32 -22.34 5.83
CA PHE A 268 4.98 -22.47 5.27
C PHE A 268 4.88 -22.04 3.81
N TRP A 269 5.42 -20.88 3.47
CA TRP A 269 5.42 -20.32 2.13
C TRP A 269 6.15 -21.18 1.10
N GLU A 270 7.39 -21.58 1.41
CA GLU A 270 8.17 -22.47 0.55
C GLU A 270 7.53 -23.85 0.45
N PHE A 271 6.95 -24.35 1.55
CA PHE A 271 6.27 -25.64 1.56
C PHE A 271 5.01 -25.66 0.71
N TYR A 272 4.12 -24.65 0.78
CA TYR A 272 2.92 -24.66 -0.07
C TYR A 272 3.24 -24.53 -1.56
N LYS A 273 4.34 -23.83 -1.89
CA LYS A 273 4.80 -23.73 -3.29
C LYS A 273 5.36 -25.05 -3.80
N LYS A 274 6.28 -25.67 -3.07
CA LYS A 274 6.81 -26.99 -3.46
C LYS A 274 5.71 -28.06 -3.43
N ALA A 275 4.73 -27.94 -2.54
CA ALA A 275 3.55 -28.80 -2.53
C ALA A 275 2.80 -28.74 -3.86
N ALA A 276 2.57 -27.54 -4.40
CA ALA A 276 1.95 -27.37 -5.71
C ALA A 276 2.82 -27.94 -6.86
N GLN A 277 4.15 -27.91 -6.72
CA GLN A 277 5.07 -28.51 -7.70
C GLN A 277 4.94 -30.05 -7.75
N ASN A 278 4.51 -30.70 -6.67
CA ASN A 278 4.41 -32.16 -6.52
C ASN A 278 2.98 -32.70 -6.33
N GLY A 279 1.95 -31.90 -6.63
CA GLY A 279 0.54 -32.32 -6.49
C GLY A 279 0.08 -32.59 -5.04
N CYS A 280 0.77 -32.02 -4.05
CA CYS A 280 0.31 -31.96 -2.67
C CYS A 280 -0.71 -30.82 -2.49
N GLU A 281 -1.85 -31.13 -1.88
CA GLU A 281 -2.90 -30.16 -1.57
C GLU A 281 -3.11 -30.08 -0.06
N PHE A 282 -3.21 -28.86 0.49
CA PHE A 282 -3.45 -28.64 1.92
C PHE A 282 -4.90 -28.96 2.31
N PHE A 283 -5.82 -28.71 1.39
CA PHE A 283 -7.25 -28.94 1.56
C PHE A 283 -7.82 -29.61 0.31
N ASN A 284 -8.97 -30.25 0.46
CA ASN A 284 -9.77 -30.66 -0.69
C ASN A 284 -10.37 -29.45 -1.44
N GLU A 285 -10.92 -29.69 -2.64
CA GLU A 285 -11.42 -28.63 -3.54
C GLU A 285 -12.44 -27.66 -2.91
N ASP A 286 -13.28 -28.13 -1.98
CA ASP A 286 -14.29 -27.30 -1.31
C ASP A 286 -13.82 -26.72 0.05
N MET A 287 -12.56 -26.93 0.41
CA MET A 287 -11.93 -26.45 1.65
C MET A 287 -12.64 -26.93 2.93
N THR A 288 -13.28 -28.10 2.89
CA THR A 288 -13.98 -28.70 4.04
C THR A 288 -13.21 -29.82 4.74
N ALA A 289 -12.11 -30.29 4.15
CA ALA A 289 -11.25 -31.31 4.73
C ALA A 289 -9.78 -30.99 4.48
N VAL A 290 -8.95 -31.28 5.48
CA VAL A 290 -7.49 -31.11 5.42
C VAL A 290 -6.85 -32.36 4.82
N THR A 291 -5.95 -32.15 3.86
CA THR A 291 -5.26 -33.21 3.09
C THR A 291 -3.73 -33.11 3.12
N ILE A 292 -3.20 -32.24 4.00
CA ILE A 292 -1.77 -31.95 4.13
C ILE A 292 -0.91 -33.17 4.55
N ASP A 293 -1.52 -34.24 5.04
CA ASP A 293 -0.87 -35.51 5.42
C ASP A 293 -0.76 -36.52 4.26
N SER A 294 -1.08 -36.10 3.03
CA SER A 294 -1.02 -37.01 1.88
C SER A 294 0.42 -37.46 1.57
N PRO A 295 0.63 -38.62 0.93
CA PRO A 295 1.96 -39.08 0.54
C PRO A 295 2.75 -38.07 -0.29
N ALA A 296 2.09 -37.33 -1.18
CA ALA A 296 2.72 -36.29 -1.99
C ALA A 296 3.26 -35.13 -1.13
N CYS A 297 2.54 -34.76 -0.07
CA CYS A 297 2.97 -33.72 0.88
C CYS A 297 4.16 -34.19 1.72
N VAL A 298 4.14 -35.45 2.18
CA VAL A 298 5.25 -36.07 2.90
C VAL A 298 6.50 -36.12 2.03
N GLU A 299 6.38 -36.54 0.77
CA GLU A 299 7.48 -36.54 -0.20
C GLU A 299 8.02 -35.14 -0.48
N THR A 300 7.15 -34.15 -0.60
CA THR A 300 7.53 -32.75 -0.77
C THR A 300 8.38 -32.26 0.40
N LEU A 301 7.90 -32.45 1.63
CA LEU A 301 8.63 -32.02 2.82
C LEU A 301 9.93 -32.80 3.00
N GLN A 302 9.92 -34.10 2.70
CA GLN A 302 11.15 -34.90 2.70
C GLN A 302 12.17 -34.36 1.69
N THR A 303 11.75 -33.99 0.48
CA THR A 303 12.64 -33.40 -0.53
C THR A 303 13.30 -32.10 -0.01
N MET A 304 12.52 -31.25 0.66
CA MET A 304 13.07 -30.02 1.27
C MET A 304 14.13 -30.30 2.34
N ILE A 305 13.93 -31.35 3.14
CA ILE A 305 14.89 -31.78 4.17
C ILE A 305 16.11 -32.45 3.55
N ASP A 306 15.94 -33.18 2.45
CA ASP A 306 17.02 -33.89 1.75
C ASP A 306 18.08 -32.94 1.18
N PHE A 307 17.72 -31.68 0.85
CA PHE A 307 18.69 -30.65 0.47
C PHE A 307 19.79 -30.42 1.55
N ILE A 308 19.44 -30.63 2.82
CA ILE A 308 20.37 -30.55 3.97
C ILE A 308 20.98 -31.93 4.25
N GLU A 309 20.13 -32.93 4.49
CA GLU A 309 20.56 -34.19 5.11
C GLU A 309 21.15 -35.21 4.13
N VAL A 310 20.72 -35.18 2.87
CA VAL A 310 21.11 -36.16 1.85
C VAL A 310 22.06 -35.55 0.83
N ASP A 311 21.66 -34.42 0.26
CA ASP A 311 22.43 -33.73 -0.78
C ASP A 311 23.55 -32.87 -0.18
N GLY A 312 23.34 -32.36 1.03
CA GLY A 312 24.31 -31.51 1.73
C GLY A 312 24.59 -30.19 1.03
N VAL A 313 23.68 -29.74 0.15
CA VAL A 313 23.86 -28.54 -0.67
C VAL A 313 23.28 -27.27 -0.07
N MET A 314 22.51 -27.41 1.02
CA MET A 314 21.86 -26.33 1.74
C MET A 314 22.32 -26.28 3.20
N PRO A 315 22.59 -25.09 3.78
CA PRO A 315 22.93 -24.98 5.19
C PRO A 315 21.72 -25.33 6.07
N SER A 316 21.97 -25.95 7.23
CA SER A 316 20.98 -26.05 8.29
C SER A 316 20.84 -24.72 9.05
N ASP A 317 19.79 -24.57 9.87
CA ASP A 317 19.63 -23.41 10.77
C ASP A 317 20.85 -23.25 11.71
N THR A 318 21.52 -24.35 12.07
CA THR A 318 22.75 -24.31 12.88
C THR A 318 23.93 -23.74 12.08
N ASP A 319 24.04 -24.11 10.81
CA ASP A 319 25.11 -23.63 9.92
C ASP A 319 24.96 -22.14 9.61
N MET A 320 23.71 -21.67 9.45
CA MET A 320 23.41 -20.25 9.24
C MET A 320 23.79 -19.38 10.45
N ALA A 321 23.81 -19.95 11.66
CA ALA A 321 24.22 -19.27 12.90
C ALA A 321 23.49 -17.93 13.15
N GLY A 322 22.23 -17.83 12.72
CA GLY A 322 21.38 -16.63 12.87
C GLY A 322 21.61 -15.54 11.83
N LEU A 323 22.42 -15.78 10.79
CA LEU A 323 22.46 -14.95 9.60
C LEU A 323 21.19 -15.15 8.77
N SER A 324 20.78 -14.12 8.02
CA SER A 324 19.78 -14.29 6.97
C SER A 324 20.39 -14.97 5.75
N ASP A 325 19.53 -15.56 4.93
CA ASP A 325 19.84 -16.00 3.56
C ASP A 325 20.48 -14.88 2.74
N GLY A 326 19.95 -13.66 2.82
CA GLY A 326 20.50 -12.50 2.11
C GLY A 326 21.88 -12.06 2.58
N ASP A 327 22.16 -12.11 3.89
CA ASP A 327 23.50 -11.84 4.42
C ASP A 327 24.50 -12.89 3.93
N MET A 328 24.09 -14.17 3.88
CA MET A 328 24.92 -15.25 3.38
C MET A 328 25.15 -15.16 1.87
N PHE A 329 24.12 -14.83 1.08
CA PHE A 329 24.25 -14.62 -0.37
C PHE A 329 25.21 -13.47 -0.68
N THR A 330 25.00 -12.29 -0.08
CA THR A 330 25.87 -11.11 -0.28
C THR A 330 27.30 -11.30 0.25
N SER A 331 27.49 -12.23 1.18
CA SER A 331 28.82 -12.66 1.66
C SER A 331 29.44 -13.81 0.85
N GLN A 332 28.82 -14.21 -0.28
CA GLN A 332 29.25 -15.31 -1.15
C GLN A 332 29.33 -16.67 -0.45
N GLN A 333 28.48 -16.90 0.55
CA GLN A 333 28.34 -18.17 1.26
C GLN A 333 27.23 -19.05 0.66
N ILE A 334 26.38 -18.50 -0.20
CA ILE A 334 25.34 -19.22 -0.94
C ILE A 334 25.49 -18.88 -2.43
N ALA A 335 25.53 -19.91 -3.29
CA ALA A 335 25.64 -19.71 -4.74
C ALA A 335 24.29 -19.43 -5.42
N MET A 336 23.23 -20.09 -4.97
CA MET A 336 21.86 -19.90 -5.43
C MET A 336 20.92 -19.69 -4.27
N ASP A 337 20.10 -18.65 -4.34
CA ASP A 337 19.18 -18.26 -3.27
C ASP A 337 17.76 -18.15 -3.82
N VAL A 338 16.83 -18.90 -3.23
CA VAL A 338 15.41 -18.92 -3.60
C VAL A 338 14.69 -17.91 -2.71
N THR A 339 14.57 -16.70 -3.22
CA THR A 339 13.99 -15.58 -2.47
C THR A 339 13.22 -14.64 -3.38
N GLY A 340 12.57 -13.65 -2.78
CA GLY A 340 11.69 -12.74 -3.51
C GLY A 340 12.40 -11.57 -4.17
N ILE A 341 11.71 -10.98 -5.15
CA ILE A 341 12.19 -9.78 -5.84
C ILE A 341 12.34 -8.55 -4.91
N TRP A 342 11.80 -8.61 -3.69
CA TRP A 342 12.05 -7.61 -2.66
C TRP A 342 13.55 -7.51 -2.27
N MET A 343 14.35 -8.54 -2.55
CA MET A 343 15.80 -8.52 -2.31
C MET A 343 16.60 -7.76 -3.38
N PHE A 344 15.98 -7.25 -4.45
CA PHE A 344 16.71 -6.55 -5.53
C PHE A 344 17.51 -5.35 -5.02
N SER A 345 16.92 -4.53 -4.14
CA SER A 345 17.60 -3.38 -3.55
C SER A 345 18.77 -3.82 -2.67
N ALA A 346 18.53 -4.79 -1.78
CA ALA A 346 19.56 -5.36 -0.91
C ALA A 346 20.75 -5.96 -1.68
N TYR A 347 20.51 -6.56 -2.85
CA TYR A 347 21.55 -7.18 -3.67
C TYR A 347 22.17 -6.24 -4.72
N ALA A 348 21.61 -5.05 -4.95
CA ALA A 348 22.06 -4.12 -5.99
C ALA A 348 23.55 -3.77 -5.88
N ASP A 349 24.06 -3.66 -4.65
CA ASP A 349 25.45 -3.32 -4.34
C ASP A 349 26.33 -4.54 -3.98
N ALA A 350 25.86 -5.77 -4.27
CA ALA A 350 26.65 -6.97 -4.03
C ALA A 350 28.03 -6.89 -4.74
N PRO A 351 29.13 -7.32 -4.11
CA PRO A 351 30.48 -7.12 -4.63
C PRO A 351 30.87 -8.11 -5.75
N PHE A 352 29.89 -8.81 -6.32
CA PHE A 352 30.02 -9.85 -7.34
C PHE A 352 28.89 -9.72 -8.36
N ALA A 353 29.05 -10.33 -9.54
CA ALA A 353 27.97 -10.35 -10.53
C ALA A 353 26.90 -11.39 -10.13
N TRP A 354 25.64 -10.99 -10.19
CA TRP A 354 24.50 -11.88 -9.97
C TRP A 354 23.41 -11.63 -10.99
N ASP A 355 22.53 -12.60 -11.14
CA ASP A 355 21.36 -12.53 -12.01
C ASP A 355 20.27 -13.48 -11.47
N ILE A 356 19.14 -13.59 -12.16
CA ILE A 356 17.99 -14.40 -11.71
C ILE A 356 17.50 -15.36 -12.81
N ALA A 357 16.80 -16.41 -12.39
CA ALA A 357 16.07 -17.31 -13.27
C ALA A 357 14.70 -17.67 -12.67
N VAL A 358 13.81 -18.24 -13.49
CA VAL A 358 12.60 -18.86 -12.97
C VAL A 358 12.99 -19.98 -12.00
N GLU A 359 12.27 -20.09 -10.89
CA GLU A 359 12.54 -21.12 -9.90
C GLU A 359 12.42 -22.54 -10.48
N PRO A 360 13.30 -23.47 -10.08
CA PRO A 360 13.17 -24.87 -10.45
C PRO A 360 11.85 -25.51 -10.00
N GLY A 361 11.32 -26.42 -10.81
CA GLY A 361 10.13 -27.21 -10.49
C GLY A 361 10.44 -28.63 -10.01
N MET A 362 9.41 -29.33 -9.51
CA MET A 362 9.40 -30.79 -9.33
C MET A 362 8.71 -31.44 -10.55
N ASP A 363 7.62 -32.18 -10.34
CA ASP A 363 6.77 -32.73 -11.41
C ASP A 363 6.15 -31.63 -12.29
N THR A 364 5.89 -30.46 -11.69
CA THR A 364 5.37 -29.27 -12.34
C THR A 364 6.07 -28.01 -11.84
N GLN A 365 5.99 -26.94 -12.63
CA GLN A 365 6.43 -25.61 -12.18
C GLN A 365 5.32 -24.94 -11.40
N ALA A 366 5.67 -24.36 -10.26
CA ALA A 366 4.85 -23.45 -9.49
C ALA A 366 5.75 -22.40 -8.84
N THR A 367 5.32 -21.15 -8.89
CA THR A 367 6.04 -20.00 -8.35
C THR A 367 5.11 -19.19 -7.47
N HIS A 368 5.67 -18.44 -6.54
CA HIS A 368 4.86 -17.59 -5.67
C HIS A 368 4.21 -16.44 -6.41
N PHE A 369 2.98 -16.10 -6.04
CA PHE A 369 2.42 -14.77 -6.24
C PHE A 369 2.05 -14.18 -4.89
N PHE A 370 2.71 -13.08 -4.55
CA PHE A 370 2.43 -12.28 -3.37
C PHE A 370 1.86 -10.94 -3.79
N SER A 371 1.02 -10.38 -2.92
CA SER A 371 0.52 -9.03 -3.10
C SER A 371 0.32 -8.38 -1.75
N ASN A 372 0.71 -7.11 -1.67
CA ASN A 372 0.52 -6.27 -0.51
C ASN A 372 -0.53 -5.19 -0.83
N GLY A 373 -1.40 -4.92 0.14
CA GLY A 373 -2.46 -3.94 0.05
C GLY A 373 -2.41 -2.98 1.23
N VAL A 374 -3.00 -1.80 1.03
CA VAL A 374 -3.14 -0.78 2.06
C VAL A 374 -4.59 -0.73 2.53
N SER A 375 -4.77 -0.99 3.82
CA SER A 375 -6.07 -0.97 4.50
C SER A 375 -6.20 0.25 5.40
N VAL A 376 -7.43 0.75 5.51
CA VAL A 376 -7.81 1.78 6.49
C VAL A 376 -8.49 1.09 7.67
N PHE A 377 -8.11 1.47 8.89
CA PHE A 377 -8.73 0.92 10.09
C PHE A 377 -10.23 1.27 10.15
N ALA A 378 -11.09 0.29 10.43
CA ALA A 378 -12.54 0.49 10.42
C ALA A 378 -13.01 1.59 11.39
N ALA A 379 -12.34 1.71 12.54
CA ALA A 379 -12.71 2.62 13.62
C ALA A 379 -11.83 3.88 13.71
N THR A 380 -10.97 4.17 12.71
CA THR A 380 -10.26 5.46 12.68
C THR A 380 -11.24 6.63 12.65
N GLU A 381 -10.92 7.69 13.38
CA GLU A 381 -11.61 8.98 13.30
C GLU A 381 -11.14 9.82 12.10
N GLN A 382 -10.01 9.48 11.49
CA GLN A 382 -9.36 10.22 10.39
C GLN A 382 -9.64 9.62 9.01
N ARG A 383 -10.87 9.14 8.79
CA ARG A 383 -11.27 8.34 7.61
C ARG A 383 -10.88 8.98 6.27
N ASP A 384 -11.14 10.28 6.11
CA ASP A 384 -10.89 10.98 4.85
C ASP A 384 -9.39 11.16 4.58
N ALA A 385 -8.60 11.44 5.62
CA ALA A 385 -7.14 11.57 5.51
C ALA A 385 -6.48 10.22 5.24
N ALA A 386 -6.93 9.17 5.93
CA ALA A 386 -6.50 7.80 5.75
C ALA A 386 -6.80 7.29 4.32
N TRP A 387 -8.01 7.56 3.80
CA TRP A 387 -8.37 7.25 2.41
C TRP A 387 -7.48 7.97 1.40
N LYS A 388 -7.21 9.27 1.60
CA LYS A 388 -6.33 10.05 0.72
C LYS A 388 -4.93 9.43 0.65
N TRP A 389 -4.37 9.02 1.79
CA TRP A 389 -3.07 8.35 1.82
C TRP A 389 -3.12 6.99 1.12
N ALA A 390 -4.09 6.13 1.45
CA ALA A 390 -4.24 4.81 0.82
C ALA A 390 -4.39 4.93 -0.71
N LYS A 391 -5.22 5.87 -1.19
CA LYS A 391 -5.39 6.14 -2.61
C LYS A 391 -4.10 6.65 -3.24
N PHE A 392 -3.46 7.66 -2.64
CA PHE A 392 -2.22 8.24 -3.16
C PHE A 392 -1.14 7.17 -3.30
N PHE A 393 -0.93 6.40 -2.23
CA PHE A 393 0.11 5.38 -2.15
C PHE A 393 -0.03 4.28 -3.21
N THR A 394 -1.27 3.95 -3.58
CA THR A 394 -1.58 2.83 -4.49
C THR A 394 -1.82 3.26 -5.94
N THR A 395 -2.20 4.51 -6.20
CA THR A 395 -2.59 4.97 -7.55
C THR A 395 -1.67 6.01 -8.16
N SER A 396 -0.79 6.64 -7.38
CA SER A 396 0.03 7.75 -7.86
C SER A 396 1.10 7.27 -8.86
N PRO A 397 1.24 7.91 -10.03
CA PRO A 397 2.33 7.64 -10.97
C PRO A 397 3.71 7.88 -10.37
N ASP A 398 3.84 8.86 -9.47
CA ASP A 398 5.11 9.15 -8.78
C ASP A 398 5.51 7.95 -7.90
N MET A 399 4.55 7.37 -7.19
CA MET A 399 4.76 6.17 -6.36
C MET A 399 5.19 4.97 -7.21
N ALA A 400 4.47 4.72 -8.30
CA ALA A 400 4.78 3.61 -9.20
C ALA A 400 6.19 3.76 -9.79
N THR A 401 6.58 4.98 -10.18
CA THR A 401 7.91 5.28 -10.70
C THR A 401 8.99 5.03 -9.64
N ILE A 402 8.83 5.56 -8.43
CA ILE A 402 9.80 5.36 -7.35
C ILE A 402 9.95 3.87 -7.03
N ARG A 403 8.85 3.10 -6.97
CA ARG A 403 8.91 1.64 -6.75
C ARG A 403 9.72 0.92 -7.82
N ILE A 404 9.44 1.23 -9.09
CA ILE A 404 10.15 0.64 -10.21
C ILE A 404 11.64 0.97 -10.12
N GLU A 405 11.99 2.25 -9.98
CA GLU A 405 13.38 2.72 -9.97
C GLU A 405 14.21 2.20 -8.79
N SER A 406 13.57 1.95 -7.64
CA SER A 406 14.22 1.41 -6.43
C SER A 406 14.22 -0.11 -6.35
N GLY A 407 13.55 -0.81 -7.28
CA GLY A 407 13.36 -2.26 -7.19
C GLY A 407 12.44 -2.70 -6.05
N TRP A 408 11.58 -1.80 -5.54
CA TRP A 408 10.63 -2.10 -4.45
C TRP A 408 9.37 -2.80 -4.98
N GLU A 409 9.52 -4.10 -5.23
CA GLU A 409 8.49 -4.97 -5.82
C GLU A 409 7.95 -4.39 -7.15
N LEU A 410 6.72 -4.76 -7.56
CA LEU A 410 6.05 -4.23 -8.74
C LEU A 410 4.73 -3.55 -8.39
N PRO A 411 4.39 -2.40 -9.03
CA PRO A 411 3.11 -1.74 -8.80
C PRO A 411 1.95 -2.56 -9.39
N THR A 412 0.79 -2.52 -8.75
CA THR A 412 -0.44 -3.22 -9.18
C THR A 412 -1.20 -2.49 -10.29
N LEU A 413 -0.61 -1.42 -10.83
CA LEU A 413 -1.18 -0.56 -11.86
C LEU A 413 -0.95 -1.16 -13.25
N ASN A 414 -2.03 -1.25 -14.03
CA ASN A 414 -2.04 -1.77 -15.38
C ASN A 414 -1.57 -0.70 -16.39
N ASN A 415 -0.28 -0.41 -16.37
CA ASN A 415 0.37 0.49 -17.32
C ASN A 415 1.61 -0.19 -17.95
N PRO A 416 1.63 -0.44 -19.28
CA PRO A 416 2.76 -1.04 -19.97
C PRO A 416 4.10 -0.31 -19.79
N GLU A 417 4.08 1.02 -19.59
CA GLU A 417 5.30 1.81 -19.39
C GLU A 417 6.04 1.39 -18.10
N TYR A 418 5.31 0.92 -17.08
CA TYR A 418 5.91 0.42 -15.85
C TYR A 418 6.65 -0.90 -16.06
N VAL A 419 6.09 -1.78 -16.88
CA VAL A 419 6.75 -3.04 -17.27
C VAL A 419 8.01 -2.75 -18.08
N GLU A 420 7.93 -1.83 -19.05
CA GLU A 420 9.09 -1.43 -19.86
C GLU A 420 10.20 -0.82 -18.99
N GLY A 421 9.84 0.10 -18.08
CA GLY A 421 10.78 0.72 -17.15
C GLY A 421 11.44 -0.27 -16.19
N TYR A 422 10.71 -1.31 -15.77
CA TYR A 422 11.26 -2.39 -14.96
C TYR A 422 12.21 -3.30 -15.74
N LEU A 423 11.83 -3.71 -16.96
CA LEU A 423 12.64 -4.59 -17.82
C LEU A 423 13.94 -3.94 -18.30
N ALA A 424 14.03 -2.61 -18.30
CA ALA A 424 15.21 -1.87 -18.71
C ALA A 424 16.30 -1.76 -17.61
N GLN A 425 16.01 -2.22 -16.39
CA GLN A 425 16.94 -2.12 -15.26
C GLN A 425 17.89 -3.30 -15.14
N THR A 426 19.04 -3.05 -14.50
CA THR A 426 20.06 -4.05 -14.15
C THR A 426 20.87 -3.53 -12.95
N PRO A 427 21.37 -4.41 -12.05
CA PRO A 427 21.09 -5.85 -11.97
C PRO A 427 19.67 -6.16 -11.42
N PRO A 428 19.12 -7.37 -11.64
CA PRO A 428 19.59 -8.42 -12.54
C PRO A 428 19.39 -8.07 -14.02
N ASP A 429 20.09 -8.76 -14.93
CA ASP A 429 19.89 -8.60 -16.38
C ASP A 429 18.61 -9.33 -16.85
N ASN A 430 18.29 -10.48 -16.24
CA ASN A 430 17.15 -11.32 -16.61
C ASN A 430 15.85 -10.93 -15.88
N ARG A 431 15.50 -9.64 -15.84
CA ARG A 431 14.23 -9.14 -15.26
C ARG A 431 12.99 -9.82 -15.86
N GLN A 432 13.09 -10.36 -17.08
CA GLN A 432 12.02 -11.12 -17.73
C GLN A 432 11.63 -12.37 -16.94
N ALA A 433 12.55 -13.00 -16.19
CA ALA A 433 12.26 -14.17 -15.36
C ALA A 433 11.14 -13.91 -14.33
N VAL A 434 10.97 -12.67 -13.88
CA VAL A 434 9.90 -12.29 -12.96
C VAL A 434 8.54 -12.43 -13.63
N PHE A 435 8.38 -11.96 -14.86
CA PHE A 435 7.13 -12.11 -15.62
C PHE A 435 6.94 -13.54 -16.14
N ASP A 436 8.02 -14.23 -16.49
CA ASP A 436 7.95 -15.64 -16.88
C ASP A 436 7.47 -16.50 -15.71
N SER A 437 7.91 -16.19 -14.49
CA SER A 437 7.46 -16.84 -13.25
C SER A 437 5.96 -16.67 -13.04
N LEU A 438 5.35 -15.54 -13.42
CA LEU A 438 3.91 -15.32 -13.28
C LEU A 438 3.05 -16.30 -14.12
N ASN A 439 3.62 -17.00 -15.10
CA ASN A 439 2.90 -18.05 -15.84
C ASN A 439 2.62 -19.29 -14.99
N TYR A 440 3.33 -19.44 -13.87
CA TYR A 440 3.24 -20.57 -12.93
C TYR A 440 2.79 -20.13 -11.54
N ALA A 441 2.31 -18.89 -11.43
CA ALA A 441 1.94 -18.25 -10.18
C ALA A 441 0.83 -19.02 -9.44
N ILE A 442 1.10 -19.30 -8.18
CA ILE A 442 0.13 -19.81 -7.21
C ILE A 442 -0.01 -18.85 -6.03
N VAL A 443 -1.17 -18.88 -5.39
CA VAL A 443 -1.45 -18.17 -4.13
C VAL A 443 -1.52 -19.18 -2.99
N PRO A 444 -1.20 -18.78 -1.75
CA PRO A 444 -1.35 -19.67 -0.61
C PRO A 444 -2.81 -20.11 -0.45
N PRO A 445 -3.08 -21.31 0.10
CA PRO A 445 -4.42 -21.63 0.58
C PRO A 445 -4.77 -20.68 1.73
N VAL A 446 -5.92 -20.01 1.66
CA VAL A 446 -6.31 -19.00 2.65
C VAL A 446 -7.60 -19.36 3.37
N ILE A 447 -7.55 -19.42 4.70
CA ILE A 447 -8.72 -19.55 5.58
C ILE A 447 -8.88 -18.31 6.47
N GLU A 448 -10.04 -18.15 7.12
CA GLU A 448 -10.27 -17.00 8.02
C GLU A 448 -9.31 -16.98 9.23
N ARG A 449 -8.81 -18.15 9.64
CA ARG A 449 -7.81 -18.32 10.70
C ARG A 449 -6.41 -18.56 10.12
N GLN A 450 -6.05 -17.83 9.05
CA GLN A 450 -4.80 -18.01 8.30
C GLN A 450 -3.56 -17.95 9.19
N ASN A 451 -3.47 -16.93 10.05
CA ASN A 451 -2.31 -16.76 10.93
C ASN A 451 -2.11 -17.96 11.85
N GLU A 452 -3.19 -18.47 12.44
CA GLU A 452 -3.12 -19.61 13.34
C GLU A 452 -2.71 -20.89 12.59
N MET A 453 -3.15 -21.06 11.35
CA MET A 453 -2.73 -22.17 10.49
C MET A 453 -1.24 -22.07 10.13
N GLN A 454 -0.81 -20.89 9.72
CA GLN A 454 0.58 -20.64 9.33
C GLN A 454 1.53 -20.89 10.50
N ASP A 455 1.21 -20.38 11.69
CA ASP A 455 2.00 -20.59 12.91
C ASP A 455 2.07 -22.08 13.27
N ALA A 456 0.93 -22.79 13.22
CA ALA A 456 0.85 -24.22 13.48
C ALA A 456 1.74 -25.05 12.52
N VAL A 457 1.66 -24.76 11.22
CA VAL A 457 2.47 -25.45 10.21
C VAL A 457 3.95 -25.12 10.38
N ASN A 458 4.32 -23.84 10.55
CA ASN A 458 5.72 -23.45 10.75
C ASN A 458 6.34 -24.11 11.98
N GLN A 459 5.63 -24.15 13.11
CA GLN A 459 6.11 -24.82 14.32
C GLN A 459 6.41 -26.31 14.10
N LEU A 460 5.64 -26.99 13.24
CA LEU A 460 5.86 -28.40 12.91
C LEU A 460 7.00 -28.58 11.91
N LEU A 461 7.13 -27.69 10.92
CA LEU A 461 8.28 -27.66 10.02
C LEU A 461 9.60 -27.42 10.80
N ASP A 462 9.58 -26.54 11.80
CA ASP A 462 10.71 -26.30 12.69
C ASP A 462 11.12 -27.57 13.46
N GLN A 463 10.15 -28.34 13.97
CA GLN A 463 10.44 -29.62 14.63
C GLN A 463 11.04 -30.65 13.68
N VAL A 464 10.66 -30.65 12.39
CA VAL A 464 11.28 -31.51 11.39
C VAL A 464 12.72 -31.07 11.11
N LYS A 465 12.98 -29.77 10.94
CA LYS A 465 14.35 -29.24 10.80
C LYS A 465 15.26 -29.61 11.98
N LEU A 466 14.71 -29.64 13.19
CA LEU A 466 15.43 -30.04 14.40
C LEU A 466 15.59 -31.56 14.56
N GLY A 467 15.00 -32.37 13.67
CA GLY A 467 14.99 -33.82 13.76
C GLY A 467 14.15 -34.37 14.92
N GLU A 468 13.25 -33.55 15.48
CA GLU A 468 12.35 -33.96 16.56
C GLU A 468 11.15 -34.76 16.04
N LEU A 469 10.71 -34.48 14.81
CA LEU A 469 9.66 -35.20 14.10
C LEU A 469 10.14 -35.60 12.70
N THR A 470 9.61 -36.72 12.19
CA THR A 470 9.68 -37.01 10.75
C THR A 470 8.67 -36.17 9.96
N PRO A 471 8.86 -35.98 8.64
CA PRO A 471 7.85 -35.33 7.80
C PRO A 471 6.45 -35.96 7.91
N GLU A 472 6.36 -37.29 8.00
CA GLU A 472 5.07 -38.00 8.16
C GLU A 472 4.39 -37.66 9.49
N GLU A 473 5.14 -37.68 10.60
CA GLU A 473 4.59 -37.34 11.93
C GLU A 473 4.15 -35.88 12.00
N ALA A 474 4.99 -34.96 11.50
CA ALA A 474 4.70 -33.53 11.51
C ALA A 474 3.45 -33.19 10.69
N LEU A 475 3.30 -33.76 9.49
CA LEU A 475 2.14 -33.47 8.64
C LEU A 475 0.85 -34.15 9.15
N ALA A 476 0.97 -35.32 9.81
CA ALA A 476 -0.16 -35.92 10.50
C ALA A 476 -0.64 -35.06 11.68
N GLU A 477 0.28 -34.43 12.41
CA GLU A 477 -0.07 -33.47 13.47
C GLU A 477 -0.62 -32.16 12.89
N ALA A 478 -0.03 -31.64 11.81
CA ALA A 478 -0.49 -30.44 11.13
C ALA A 478 -1.94 -30.58 10.69
N LYS A 479 -2.30 -31.75 10.16
CA LYS A 479 -3.69 -32.06 9.81
C LYS A 479 -4.65 -31.89 10.98
N VAL A 480 -4.33 -32.49 12.12
CA VAL A 480 -5.19 -32.39 13.32
C VAL A 480 -5.33 -30.94 13.76
N GLN A 481 -4.23 -30.19 13.81
CA GLN A 481 -4.27 -28.78 14.22
C GLN A 481 -5.08 -27.93 13.22
N MET A 482 -4.91 -28.16 11.91
CA MET A 482 -5.65 -27.44 10.86
C MET A 482 -7.14 -27.78 10.84
N GLU A 483 -7.54 -29.02 11.14
CA GLU A 483 -8.95 -29.41 11.24
C GLU A 483 -9.69 -28.63 12.34
N GLU A 484 -9.00 -28.22 13.41
CA GLU A 484 -9.56 -27.36 14.47
C GLU A 484 -9.72 -25.89 14.05
N LEU A 485 -9.16 -25.50 12.91
CA LEU A 485 -9.23 -24.14 12.36
C LEU A 485 -10.36 -23.95 11.36
N LEU A 486 -10.93 -25.04 10.85
CA LEU A 486 -12.08 -25.02 9.95
C LEU A 486 -13.38 -24.72 10.72
N PRO A 487 -14.37 -24.08 10.06
CA PRO A 487 -15.62 -23.62 10.68
C PRO A 487 -16.62 -24.71 11.11
#